data_AF-A0A2D9J5K3-F1
#
_entry.id   AF-A0A2D9J5K3-F1
#
_cell.length_a   1.000
_cell.length_b   1.000
_cell.length_c   1.000
_cell.angle_alpha   90.00
_cell.angle_beta   90.00
_cell.angle_gamma   90.00
#
_symmetry.space_group_name_H-M   'P 1'
#
loop_
_entity.id
_entity.type
_entity.pdbx_description
1 polymer ?
#
loop_
_entity_poly.entity_id
_entity_poly.type
_entity_poly.pdbx_seq_one_letter_code
_entity_poly.pdbx_strand_id
1 'polypeptide(L)' 'MEKSDNDPLDLGQRLYTIEEFGSVLRNKFGGNNYISNVMLAEIFLAKHPIYSCKIKKPKNHISQKSCGCC' A
#
# COMPACT_ATOMS: atom_id res chain seq x y z
N MET A 1 6.24 11.02 18.33
CA MET A 1 6.22 10.17 17.13
C MET A 1 5.89 8.77 17.61
N GLU A 2 4.61 8.48 17.80
CA GLU A 2 4.19 7.16 18.27
C GLU A 2 4.40 6.18 17.11
N LYS A 3 5.30 5.21 17.27
CA LYS A 3 5.25 4.00 16.46
C LYS A 3 3.94 3.35 16.85
N SER A 4 2.96 3.38 15.95
CA SER A 4 1.77 2.55 16.10
C SER A 4 2.26 1.10 16.05
N ASP A 5 2.47 0.49 17.23
CA ASP A 5 2.89 -0.90 17.42
C ASP A 5 1.89 -1.94 16.85
N ASN A 6 0.91 -1.48 16.06
CA ASN A 6 -0.19 -2.24 15.49
C ASN A 6 -0.29 -2.11 13.96
N ASP A 7 0.74 -1.64 13.24
CA ASP A 7 0.73 -1.76 11.77
C ASP A 7 1.03 -3.21 11.37
N PRO A 8 0.03 -4.04 10.98
CA PRO A 8 0.27 -5.44 10.62
C PRO A 8 1.21 -5.58 9.42
N LEU A 9 1.49 -4.51 8.68
CA LEU A 9 2.42 -4.51 7.55
C LEU A 9 3.85 -4.08 7.91
N ASP A 10 4.07 -3.42 9.05
CA ASP A 10 5.35 -2.83 9.49
C ASP A 10 6.09 -2.09 8.35
N LEU A 11 5.35 -1.22 7.63
CA LEU A 11 5.85 -0.55 6.41
C LEU A 11 6.76 0.65 6.68
N GLY A 12 7.01 0.99 7.95
CA GLY A 12 7.76 2.18 8.34
C GLY A 12 7.21 3.46 7.69
N GLN A 13 8.12 4.42 7.44
CA GLN A 13 7.78 5.72 6.81
C GLN A 13 8.05 5.76 5.31
N ARG A 14 8.45 4.64 4.69
CA ARG A 14 8.75 4.59 3.26
C ARG A 14 7.46 4.63 2.43
N LEU A 15 7.54 5.27 1.26
CA LEU A 15 6.52 5.15 0.21
C LEU A 15 6.92 4.07 -0.80
N TYR A 16 5.94 3.33 -1.28
CA TYR A 16 6.08 2.17 -2.18
C TYR A 16 5.41 2.44 -3.52
N THR A 17 5.97 1.96 -4.63
CA THR A 17 5.14 1.78 -5.83
C THR A 17 4.08 0.70 -5.57
N ILE A 18 3.03 0.68 -6.38
CA ILE A 18 2.00 -0.38 -6.30
C ILE A 18 2.64 -1.78 -6.44
N GLU A 19 3.61 -1.94 -7.34
CA GLU A 19 4.33 -3.20 -7.52
C GLU A 19 5.21 -3.57 -6.31
N GLU A 20 5.98 -2.62 -5.76
CA GLU A 20 6.78 -2.83 -4.55
C GLU A 20 5.88 -3.24 -3.37
N PHE A 21 4.75 -2.56 -3.20
CA PHE A 21 3.78 -2.86 -2.15
C PHE A 21 3.19 -4.27 -2.30
N GLY A 22 2.85 -4.67 -3.52
CA GLY A 22 2.36 -6.02 -3.80
C GLY A 22 3.38 -7.12 -3.48
N SER A 23 4.66 -6.87 -3.77
CA SER A 23 5.74 -7.77 -3.38
C SER A 23 5.85 -7.92 -1.87
N VAL A 24 5.73 -6.83 -1.11
CA VAL A 24 5.72 -6.87 0.37
C VAL A 24 4.55 -7.71 0.89
N LEU A 25 3.35 -7.51 0.34
CA LEU A 25 2.17 -8.29 0.73
C LEU A 25 2.38 -9.78 0.47
N ARG A 26 2.92 -10.14 -0.71
CA ARG A 26 3.20 -11.53 -1.06
C ARG A 26 4.23 -12.15 -0.13
N ASN A 27 5.30 -11.44 0.20
CA ASN A 27 6.33 -11.94 1.10
C ASN A 27 5.80 -12.10 2.54
N LYS A 28 4.84 -11.27 2.96
CA LYS A 28 4.31 -11.27 4.33
C LYS A 28 3.17 -12.27 4.54
N PHE A 29 2.24 -12.38 3.60
CA PHE A 29 1.04 -13.21 3.73
C PHE A 29 1.00 -14.40 2.77
N GLY A 30 2.02 -14.55 1.93
CA GLY A 30 1.94 -15.43 0.77
C GLY A 30 1.02 -14.87 -0.31
N GLY A 31 0.78 -15.68 -1.33
CA GLY A 31 -0.13 -15.31 -2.41
C GLY A 31 0.01 -16.27 -3.57
N ASN A 32 -1.05 -16.32 -4.39
CA ASN A 32 -1.00 -17.10 -5.61
C ASN A 32 -0.01 -16.46 -6.60
N ASN A 33 1.01 -17.23 -7.03
CA ASN A 33 2.02 -16.77 -7.98
C ASN A 33 1.45 -16.39 -9.37
N TYR A 34 0.24 -16.84 -9.70
CA TYR A 34 -0.47 -16.45 -10.93
C TYR A 34 -1.08 -15.04 -10.88
N ILE A 35 -1.23 -14.44 -9.68
CA ILE A 35 -1.69 -13.06 -9.53
C ILE A 35 -0.47 -12.14 -9.66
N SER A 36 -0.57 -10.98 -10.31
CA SER A 36 0.55 -10.03 -10.34
C SER A 36 0.68 -9.28 -9.00
N ASN A 37 1.87 -8.78 -8.67
CA ASN A 37 2.05 -7.94 -7.48
C ASN A 37 1.16 -6.70 -7.53
N VAL A 38 0.99 -6.10 -8.72
CA VAL A 38 0.08 -4.98 -8.93
C VAL A 38 -1.36 -5.34 -8.56
N MET A 39 -1.88 -6.44 -9.09
CA MET A 39 -3.25 -6.87 -8.82
C MET A 39 -3.46 -7.23 -7.34
N LEU A 40 -2.48 -7.88 -6.72
CA LEU A 40 -2.51 -8.19 -5.28
C LEU A 40 -2.58 -6.90 -4.43
N ALA A 41 -1.77 -5.90 -4.77
CA ALA A 41 -1.77 -4.61 -4.11
C ALA A 41 -3.10 -3.86 -4.28
N GLU A 42 -3.66 -3.83 -5.48
CA GLU A 42 -4.94 -3.17 -5.76
C GLU A 42 -6.10 -3.81 -4.99
N ILE A 43 -6.19 -5.14 -4.97
CA ILE A 43 -7.21 -5.87 -4.19
C ILE A 43 -7.05 -5.57 -2.70
N PHE A 44 -5.82 -5.55 -2.20
CA PHE A 44 -5.55 -5.27 -0.80
C PHE A 44 -5.93 -3.83 -0.43
N LEU A 45 -5.55 -2.85 -1.25
CA LEU A 45 -5.87 -1.44 -1.02
C LEU A 45 -7.37 -1.15 -1.12
N ALA A 46 -8.10 -1.88 -1.96
CA ALA A 46 -9.56 -1.79 -2.02
C ALA A 46 -10.22 -2.22 -0.69
N LYS A 47 -9.64 -3.20 0.01
CA LYS A 47 -10.12 -3.65 1.34
C LYS A 47 -9.55 -2.83 2.50
N HIS A 48 -8.34 -2.32 2.36
CA HIS A 48 -7.61 -1.59 3.39
C HIS A 48 -7.13 -0.23 2.86
N PRO A 49 -8.06 0.72 2.60
CA PRO A 49 -7.75 2.00 1.96
C PRO A 49 -6.79 2.88 2.79
N ILE A 50 -6.65 2.62 4.10
CA ILE A 50 -5.69 3.30 4.97
C ILE A 50 -4.24 3.21 4.46
N TYR A 51 -3.88 2.13 3.76
CA TYR A 51 -2.55 1.96 3.19
C TYR A 51 -2.30 2.73 1.90
N SER A 52 -3.33 3.37 1.32
CA SER A 52 -3.17 4.20 0.13
C SER A 52 -2.17 5.35 0.33
N CYS A 53 -2.03 5.85 1.56
CA CYS A 53 -1.06 6.88 1.92
C CYS A 53 0.41 6.42 1.80
N LYS A 54 0.65 5.10 1.81
CA LYS A 54 1.96 4.49 1.62
C LYS A 54 2.33 4.30 0.15
N ILE A 55 1.42 4.60 -0.78
CA ILE A 55 1.66 4.43 -2.22
C ILE A 55 2.20 5.74 -2.83
N LYS A 56 3.31 5.63 -3.57
CA LYS A 56 3.87 6.70 -4.40
C LYS A 56 2.83 7.11 -5.43
N LYS A 57 2.36 8.35 -5.35
CA LYS A 57 1.50 8.94 -6.37
C LYS A 57 2.34 9.31 -7.59
N PRO A 58 1.85 9.11 -8.83
CA PRO A 58 2.56 9.58 -10.01
C PRO A 58 2.69 11.11 -9.95
N LYS A 59 3.80 11.66 -10.48
CA LYS A 59 4.07 13.12 -10.46
C LYS A 59 2.97 13.96 -11.12
N ASN A 60 2.22 13.37 -12.06
CA ASN A 60 1.09 14.00 -12.75
C ASN A 60 -0.27 13.73 -12.07
N HIS A 61 -0.27 13.15 -10.87
CA HIS A 61 -1.49 12.96 -10.11
C HIS A 61 -1.96 14.31 -9.58
N ILE A 62 -2.84 14.97 -10.33
CA ILE A 62 -3.65 16.08 -9.82
C ILE A 62 -4.39 15.52 -8.61
N SER A 63 -3.99 15.91 -7.40
CA SER A 63 -4.75 15.56 -6.21
C SER A 63 -6.09 16.26 -6.32
N GLN A 64 -7.09 15.57 -6.87
CA GLN A 64 -8.46 15.94 -6.59
C GLN A 64 -8.57 15.96 -5.06
N LYS A 65 -9.09 17.09 -4.57
CA LYS A 65 -9.05 17.53 -3.18
C LYS A 65 -9.34 16.37 -2.21
N SER A 66 -8.55 16.38 -1.13
CA SER A 66 -8.59 15.48 0.04
C SER A 66 -8.42 13.99 -0.24
N CYS A 67 -7.16 13.51 -0.20
CA CYS A 67 -6.93 12.27 0.55
C CYS A 67 -7.32 12.60 1.99
N GLY A 68 -8.53 12.19 2.41
CA GLY A 68 -8.87 12.11 3.82
C GLY A 68 -7.99 11.02 4.45
N CYS A 69 -6.75 11.35 4.77
CA CYS A 69 -6.06 10.67 5.86
C CYS A 69 -6.79 11.10 7.13
N CYS A 70 -7.76 10.31 7.56
CA CYS A 70 -8.17 10.26 8.96
C CYS A 70 -7.27 9.25 9.67
#